data_AF-A0A6J0P0N7-F1
#
_entry.id   AF-A0A6J0P0N7-F1
#
_cell.length_a   1.000
_cell.length_b   1.000
_cell.length_c   1.000
_cell.angle_alpha   90.00
_cell.angle_beta   90.00
_cell.angle_gamma   90.00
#
_symmetry.space_group_name_H-M   'P 1'
#
loop_
_entity.id
_entity.type
_entity.pdbx_description
1 polymer ?
#
loop_
_entity_poly.entity_id
_entity_poly.type
_entity_poly.pdbx_seq_one_letter_code
_entity_poly.pdbx_strand_id
1 'polypeptide(L)'
;MAKRSLAMFECQSLVENLSPFVDTKRQKRSSDIAVATESTTTTTTTCLFPKADIGYPELSEEPNSDWDRSVLCRICVRLPDGRRVQRNFLNSESVQLLWSFCYSQIDQSERNMPFKLFQAVPGYYKTLYYGSYTSFEQSGLANSLISVTWM
;
A
#
# COMPACT_ATOMS: atom_id res chain seq x y z
N MET A 1 36.35 -37.08 -15.28
CA MET A 1 35.01 -37.38 -15.83
C MET A 1 34.12 -37.86 -14.69
N ALA A 2 33.18 -37.03 -14.24
CA ALA A 2 32.15 -37.42 -13.28
C ALA A 2 30.83 -36.77 -13.74
N LYS A 3 29.80 -37.60 -13.82
CA LYS A 3 28.51 -37.32 -14.47
C LYS A 3 27.44 -37.06 -13.40
N ARG A 4 26.53 -36.13 -13.73
CA ARG A 4 25.09 -36.06 -13.36
C ARG A 4 24.81 -35.77 -11.87
N SER A 5 23.76 -35.03 -11.49
CA SER A 5 22.43 -34.88 -12.10
C SER A 5 21.81 -33.53 -11.71
N LEU A 6 21.23 -32.83 -12.69
CA LEU A 6 20.38 -31.68 -12.47
C LEU A 6 19.01 -32.20 -11.99
N ALA A 7 18.64 -31.92 -10.75
CA ALA A 7 17.29 -32.21 -10.27
C ALA A 7 16.31 -31.21 -10.90
N MET A 8 15.43 -31.70 -11.75
CA MET A 8 14.26 -30.95 -12.22
C MET A 8 13.31 -30.80 -11.03
N PHE A 9 13.11 -29.58 -10.55
CA PHE A 9 12.03 -29.29 -9.61
C PHE A 9 10.76 -29.06 -10.45
N GLU A 10 9.84 -30.00 -10.30
CA GLU A 10 8.57 -30.08 -10.99
C GLU A 10 7.63 -28.97 -10.48
N CYS A 11 7.41 -27.93 -11.30
CA CYS A 11 6.40 -26.91 -11.01
C CYS A 11 5.01 -27.48 -11.28
N GLN A 12 4.43 -28.17 -10.29
CA GLN A 12 3.03 -28.57 -10.35
C GLN A 12 2.13 -27.34 -10.19
N SER A 13 1.66 -26.87 -11.34
CA SER A 13 0.57 -25.93 -11.54
C SER A 13 -0.74 -26.51 -11.03
N LEU A 14 -1.29 -25.98 -9.93
CA LEU A 14 -2.71 -26.15 -9.58
C LEU A 14 -3.39 -24.79 -9.59
N VAL A 15 -3.81 -24.40 -10.79
CA VAL A 15 -4.70 -23.27 -11.06
C VAL A 15 -6.13 -23.80 -11.05
N GLU A 16 -6.64 -24.18 -9.88
CA GLU A 16 -8.03 -24.60 -9.76
C GLU A 16 -8.63 -24.07 -8.46
N ASN A 17 -9.49 -23.06 -8.60
CA ASN A 17 -10.68 -22.72 -7.82
C ASN A 17 -11.01 -21.23 -7.98
N LEU A 18 -11.10 -20.78 -9.23
CA LEU A 18 -11.82 -19.56 -9.57
C LEU A 18 -13.32 -19.87 -9.43
N SER A 19 -13.89 -19.55 -8.29
CA SER A 19 -15.35 -19.53 -8.13
C SER A 19 -15.94 -18.44 -9.03
N PRO A 20 -16.93 -18.74 -9.88
CA PRO A 20 -17.61 -17.72 -10.67
C PRO A 20 -18.55 -16.93 -9.74
N PHE A 21 -18.19 -15.70 -9.40
CA PHE A 21 -19.10 -14.82 -8.68
C PHE A 21 -20.20 -14.38 -9.65
N VAL A 22 -21.43 -14.74 -9.31
CA VAL A 22 -22.63 -14.69 -10.14
C VAL A 22 -23.12 -13.25 -10.26
N ASP A 23 -23.32 -12.79 -11.50
CA ASP A 23 -23.93 -11.48 -11.82
C ASP A 23 -25.41 -11.51 -11.42
N THR A 24 -25.82 -10.66 -10.48
CA THR A 24 -27.24 -10.41 -10.16
C THR A 24 -27.59 -8.98 -10.56
N LYS A 25 -28.05 -8.82 -11.80
CA LYS A 25 -28.68 -7.60 -12.29
C LYS A 25 -30.10 -7.45 -11.69
N ARG A 26 -30.29 -6.29 -11.06
CA ARG A 26 -31.42 -5.34 -11.25
C ARG A 26 -32.76 -5.64 -10.56
N GLN A 27 -33.15 -4.76 -9.62
CA GLN A 27 -34.52 -4.21 -9.61
C GLN A 27 -34.54 -2.74 -9.17
N LYS A 28 -35.32 -1.98 -9.94
CA LYS A 28 -35.58 -0.54 -9.91
C LYS A 28 -36.83 -0.29 -9.08
N ARG A 29 -36.80 0.61 -8.08
CA ARG A 29 -37.93 1.52 -7.79
C ARG A 29 -37.53 2.69 -6.89
N SER A 30 -37.93 3.87 -7.37
CA SER A 30 -37.88 5.19 -6.78
C SER A 30 -38.90 5.37 -5.65
N SER A 31 -38.61 6.28 -4.73
CA SER A 31 -39.58 7.29 -4.26
C SER A 31 -38.87 8.39 -3.48
N ASP A 32 -38.99 9.61 -4.01
CA ASP A 32 -38.62 10.88 -3.38
C ASP A 32 -39.49 11.17 -2.16
N ILE A 33 -38.95 11.87 -1.16
CA ILE A 33 -39.62 12.89 -0.34
C ILE A 33 -38.53 13.85 0.16
N ALA A 34 -38.75 15.13 -0.13
CA ALA A 34 -37.92 16.28 0.22
C ALA A 34 -38.29 16.85 1.61
N VAL A 35 -37.40 17.70 2.16
CA VAL A 35 -37.62 18.92 2.99
C VAL A 35 -36.25 19.24 3.65
N ALA A 36 -35.53 20.27 3.18
CA ALA A 36 -35.38 21.63 3.75
C ALA A 36 -34.72 21.64 5.15
N THR A 37 -33.75 22.47 5.57
CA THR A 37 -32.91 23.59 5.10
C THR A 37 -31.86 23.76 6.22
N GLU A 38 -30.72 24.40 5.92
CA GLU A 38 -29.97 25.35 6.78
C GLU A 38 -28.49 25.08 7.06
N SER A 39 -27.72 26.08 6.65
CA SER A 39 -26.32 26.40 6.90
C SER A 39 -25.98 26.43 8.39
N THR A 40 -24.79 25.98 8.77
CA THR A 40 -23.97 26.64 9.80
C THR A 40 -22.50 26.24 9.65
N THR A 41 -21.69 27.24 9.33
CA THR A 41 -20.24 27.30 9.49
C THR A 41 -19.85 26.90 10.92
N THR A 42 -18.92 25.96 11.10
CA THR A 42 -18.19 25.88 12.37
C THR A 42 -16.75 25.45 12.13
N THR A 43 -15.90 26.46 11.94
CA THR A 43 -14.49 26.44 12.30
C THR A 43 -14.38 25.99 13.76
N THR A 44 -13.75 24.84 14.04
CA THR A 44 -13.26 24.53 15.39
C THR A 44 -11.87 23.96 15.27
N THR A 45 -10.92 24.89 15.23
CA THR A 45 -9.53 24.68 15.64
C THR A 45 -9.53 24.24 17.10
N THR A 46 -9.35 22.95 17.35
CA THR A 46 -8.88 22.48 18.65
C THR A 46 -7.70 21.55 18.39
N CYS A 47 -6.51 22.15 18.46
CA CYS A 47 -5.22 21.48 18.39
C CYS A 47 -5.05 20.61 19.63
N LEU A 48 -5.40 19.33 19.52
CA LEU A 48 -5.01 18.32 20.48
C LEU A 48 -3.80 17.62 19.89
N PHE A 49 -2.60 17.99 20.32
CA PHE A 49 -1.38 17.26 19.99
C PHE A 49 -1.38 15.92 20.73
N PRO A 50 -1.50 14.75 20.05
CA PRO A 50 -1.39 13.46 20.71
C PRO A 50 0.06 12.97 20.61
N LYS A 51 0.64 12.74 21.79
CA LYS A 51 1.54 11.62 22.12
C LYS A 51 2.53 11.18 21.04
N ALA A 52 3.53 12.02 20.73
CA ALA A 52 4.68 11.71 19.87
C ALA A 52 4.29 10.79 18.68
N ASP A 53 3.18 11.12 18.02
CA ASP A 53 2.85 10.51 16.75
C ASP A 53 4.02 10.83 15.83
N ILE A 54 4.70 9.79 15.35
CA ILE A 54 5.47 9.90 14.13
C ILE A 54 4.50 10.51 13.13
N GLY A 55 4.66 11.80 12.84
CA GLY A 55 3.68 12.58 12.08
C GLY A 55 3.70 12.12 10.63
N TYR A 56 3.00 11.01 10.37
CA TYR A 56 2.85 10.45 9.03
C TYR A 56 2.06 11.46 8.20
N PRO A 57 2.60 11.96 7.07
CA PRO A 57 1.83 12.81 6.19
C PRO A 57 0.55 12.09 5.74
N GLU A 58 -0.52 12.86 5.56
CA GLU A 58 -1.78 12.36 5.02
C GLU A 58 -1.54 11.73 3.64
N LEU A 59 -2.10 10.55 3.44
CA LEU A 59 -1.96 9.85 2.19
C LEU A 59 -2.77 10.57 1.12
N SER A 60 -2.10 11.00 0.05
CA SER A 60 -2.78 11.53 -1.13
C SER A 60 -3.77 10.50 -1.70
N GLU A 61 -4.76 10.94 -2.46
CA GLU A 61 -5.65 10.01 -3.16
C GLU A 61 -4.85 9.19 -4.19
N GLU A 62 -5.22 7.92 -4.39
CA GLU A 62 -4.48 7.07 -5.32
C GLU A 62 -4.59 7.65 -6.74
N PRO A 63 -3.46 7.89 -7.43
CA PRO A 63 -3.50 8.42 -8.78
C PRO A 63 -4.20 7.42 -9.71
N ASN A 64 -5.10 7.95 -10.54
CA ASN A 64 -5.85 7.15 -11.50
C ASN A 64 -4.87 6.34 -12.37
N SER A 65 -5.17 5.06 -12.59
CA SER A 65 -4.35 4.14 -13.39
C SER A 65 -4.13 4.58 -14.84
N ASP A 66 -4.90 5.56 -15.30
CA ASP A 66 -4.90 6.11 -16.64
C ASP A 66 -3.83 7.21 -16.84
N TRP A 67 -3.14 7.61 -15.77
CA TRP A 67 -1.99 8.51 -15.88
C TRP A 67 -0.80 7.79 -16.51
N ASP A 68 0.12 8.57 -17.08
CA ASP A 68 1.27 8.01 -17.77
C ASP A 68 2.14 7.14 -16.83
N ARG A 69 2.47 5.93 -17.28
CA ARG A 69 3.32 4.96 -16.57
C ARG A 69 4.75 5.46 -16.38
N SER A 70 5.16 6.48 -17.15
CA SER A 70 6.44 7.15 -16.94
C SER A 70 6.47 8.02 -15.68
N VAL A 71 5.30 8.46 -15.20
CA VAL A 71 5.14 9.35 -14.03
C VAL A 71 4.69 8.57 -12.79
N LEU A 72 4.01 7.43 -12.99
CA LEU A 72 3.57 6.55 -11.93
C LEU A 72 4.59 5.45 -11.61
N CYS A 73 4.62 5.02 -10.35
CA CYS A 73 5.16 3.73 -9.96
C CYS A 73 4.14 2.91 -9.18
N ARG A 74 4.26 1.60 -9.29
CA ARG A 74 3.42 0.64 -8.59
C ARG A 74 4.21 -0.03 -7.49
N ILE A 75 3.89 0.23 -6.24
CA ILE A 75 4.59 -0.38 -5.11
C ILE A 75 3.72 -1.49 -4.54
N CYS A 76 4.29 -2.68 -4.42
CA CYS A 76 3.67 -3.79 -3.70
C CYS A 76 4.30 -3.87 -2.32
N VAL A 77 3.49 -3.94 -1.27
CA VAL A 77 3.93 -4.06 0.12
C VAL A 77 3.47 -5.40 0.66
N ARG A 78 4.40 -6.18 1.19
CA ARG A 78 4.14 -7.36 2.00
C ARG A 78 4.04 -6.93 3.45
N LEU A 79 2.83 -6.99 3.99
CA LEU A 79 2.55 -6.69 5.38
C LEU A 79 3.00 -7.85 6.29
N PRO A 80 3.23 -7.57 7.58
CA PRO A 80 3.73 -8.59 8.52
C PRO A 80 2.68 -9.67 8.84
N ASP A 81 1.41 -9.38 8.60
CA ASP A 81 0.28 -10.33 8.65
C ASP A 81 0.26 -11.33 7.47
N GLY A 82 1.20 -11.18 6.53
CA GLY A 82 1.30 -12.01 5.32
C GLY A 82 0.47 -11.52 4.14
N ARG A 83 -0.38 -10.50 4.31
CA ARG A 83 -1.13 -9.87 3.22
C ARG A 83 -0.19 -9.12 2.29
N ARG A 84 -0.63 -8.95 1.05
CA ARG A 84 0.01 -8.09 0.06
C ARG A 84 -0.96 -6.99 -0.34
N VAL A 85 -0.53 -5.76 -0.19
CA VAL A 85 -1.25 -4.58 -0.65
C VAL A 85 -0.47 -3.95 -1.79
N GLN A 86 -1.17 -3.39 -2.76
CA GLN A 86 -0.55 -2.74 -3.90
C GLN A 86 -1.21 -1.39 -4.09
N ARG A 87 -0.38 -0.37 -4.32
CA ARG A 87 -0.85 0.99 -4.54
C ARG A 87 0.01 1.68 -5.60
N ASN A 88 -0.63 2.51 -6.40
CA ASN A 88 0.06 3.40 -7.33
C ASN A 88 0.48 4.67 -6.60
N PHE A 89 1.65 5.16 -6.94
CA PHE A 89 2.29 6.35 -6.39
C PHE A 89 2.88 7.17 -7.54
N LEU A 90 3.16 8.44 -7.30
CA LEU A 90 3.94 9.25 -8.25
C LEU A 90 5.43 8.96 -8.06
N ASN A 91 6.20 8.93 -9.14
CA ASN A 91 7.66 8.73 -9.09
C ASN A 91 8.38 9.78 -8.24
N SER A 92 7.79 10.98 -8.15
CA SER A 92 8.27 12.11 -7.36
C SER A 92 7.93 12.03 -5.86
N GLU A 93 7.03 11.14 -5.45
CA GLU A 93 6.66 10.99 -4.04
C GLU A 93 7.81 10.41 -3.21
N SER A 94 7.82 10.75 -1.92
CA SER A 94 8.91 10.45 -1.01
C SER A 94 8.74 9.10 -0.31
N VAL A 95 9.87 8.53 0.11
CA VAL A 95 9.89 7.31 0.95
C VAL A 95 9.06 7.49 2.23
N GLN A 96 8.96 8.70 2.77
CA GLN A 96 8.08 9.04 3.90
C GLN A 96 6.62 8.69 3.66
N LEU A 97 6.10 8.94 2.45
CA LEU A 97 4.71 8.65 2.13
C LEU A 97 4.44 7.14 2.13
N LEU A 98 5.41 6.33 1.69
CA LEU A 98 5.32 4.88 1.75
C LEU A 98 5.24 4.37 3.21
N TRP A 99 5.98 5.01 4.11
CA TRP A 99 5.88 4.71 5.53
C TRP A 99 4.49 5.01 6.10
N SER A 100 3.92 6.17 5.76
CA SER A 100 2.53 6.50 6.11
C SER A 100 1.56 5.46 5.60
N PHE A 101 1.76 4.98 4.36
CA PHE A 101 0.90 3.99 3.75
C PHE A 101 0.99 2.66 4.48
N CYS A 102 2.19 2.19 4.81
CA CYS A 102 2.34 0.96 5.58
C CYS A 102 1.68 1.08 6.96
N TYR A 103 1.83 2.23 7.63
CA TYR A 103 1.18 2.48 8.92
C TYR A 103 -0.35 2.47 8.83
N SER A 104 -0.94 3.00 7.75
CA SER A 104 -2.39 3.01 7.57
C SER A 104 -2.97 1.61 7.32
N GLN A 105 -2.17 0.71 6.74
CA GLN A 105 -2.57 -0.67 6.42
C GLN A 105 -2.42 -1.63 7.61
N ILE A 106 -1.68 -1.23 8.64
CA ILE A 106 -1.54 -1.98 9.89
C ILE A 106 -2.79 -1.78 10.77
N ASP A 107 -3.25 -2.90 11.34
CA ASP A 107 -4.41 -2.93 12.22
C ASP A 107 -4.20 -2.09 13.48
N GLN A 108 -5.28 -1.48 13.97
CA GLN A 108 -5.21 -0.52 15.06
C GLN A 108 -4.60 -1.08 16.35
N SER A 109 -4.78 -2.38 16.62
CA SER A 109 -4.17 -3.08 17.77
C SER A 109 -2.65 -3.18 17.69
N GLU A 110 -2.09 -3.19 16.48
CA GLU A 110 -0.66 -3.44 16.21
C GLU A 110 0.10 -2.16 15.84
N ARG A 111 -0.58 -1.02 15.70
CA ARG A 111 0.05 0.28 15.37
C ARG A 111 1.10 0.76 16.37
N ASN A 112 1.02 0.28 17.61
CA ASN A 112 2.02 0.60 18.65
C ASN A 112 3.31 -0.23 18.50
N MET A 113 3.32 -1.28 17.68
CA MET A 113 4.51 -2.09 17.45
C MET A 113 5.44 -1.41 16.45
N PRO A 114 6.73 -1.25 16.79
CA PRO A 114 7.69 -0.70 15.86
C PRO A 114 7.88 -1.67 14.69
N PHE A 115 7.97 -1.13 13.48
CA PHE A 115 8.25 -1.92 12.28
C PHE A 115 9.32 -1.25 11.43
N LYS A 116 9.91 -2.04 10.54
CA LYS A 116 10.86 -1.56 9.52
C LYS A 116 10.41 -1.97 8.13
N LEU A 117 10.75 -1.11 7.17
CA LEU A 117 10.55 -1.36 5.75
C LEU A 117 11.87 -1.72 5.09
N PHE A 118 11.86 -2.73 4.23
CA PHE A 118 13.02 -3.09 3.42
C PHE A 118 12.61 -3.61 2.05
N GLN A 119 13.44 -3.32 1.05
CA GLN A 119 13.32 -3.88 -0.29
C GLN A 119 14.19 -5.13 -0.37
N ALA A 120 13.58 -6.26 -0.73
CA ALA A 120 14.31 -7.49 -0.97
C ALA A 120 14.90 -7.44 -2.39
N VAL A 121 16.23 -7.35 -2.48
CA VAL A 121 16.96 -7.41 -3.75
C VAL A 121 17.74 -8.74 -3.78
N PRO A 122 17.86 -9.42 -4.93
CA PRO A 122 18.71 -10.59 -5.02
C PRO A 122 20.14 -10.27 -4.56
N GLY A 123 20.59 -10.89 -3.46
CA GLY A 123 21.94 -10.72 -2.91
C GLY A 123 22.11 -9.64 -1.83
N TYR A 124 21.10 -8.80 -1.55
CA TYR A 124 21.16 -7.79 -0.48
C TYR A 124 19.77 -7.24 -0.11
N TYR A 125 19.60 -6.67 1.08
CA TYR A 125 18.35 -6.00 1.49
C TYR A 125 18.58 -4.51 1.69
N LYS A 126 17.78 -3.66 1.03
CA LYS A 126 17.84 -2.21 1.23
C LYS A 126 16.85 -1.80 2.30
N THR A 127 17.33 -1.41 3.48
CA THR A 127 16.48 -0.83 4.53
C THR A 127 16.05 0.57 4.13
N LEU A 128 14.78 0.88 4.34
CA LEU A 128 14.20 2.20 4.10
C LEU A 128 14.05 2.92 5.44
N TYR A 129 14.36 4.21 5.51
CA TYR A 129 14.31 4.99 6.74
C TYR A 129 13.23 6.07 6.65
N TYR A 130 12.47 6.24 7.74
CA TYR A 130 11.37 7.20 7.82
C TYR A 130 11.78 8.66 7.59
N GLY A 131 13.03 9.04 7.87
CA GLY A 131 13.53 10.40 7.64
C GLY A 131 13.99 10.70 6.21
N SER A 132 13.86 9.75 5.27
CA SER A 132 14.38 9.94 3.92
C SER A 132 13.40 10.70 3.03
N TYR A 133 13.82 11.87 2.56
CA TYR A 133 13.09 12.70 1.59
C TYR A 133 13.41 12.32 0.13
N THR A 134 14.06 11.16 -0.09
CA THR A 134 14.34 10.69 -1.46
C THR A 134 13.04 10.29 -2.15
N SER A 135 12.95 10.57 -3.45
CA SER A 135 11.80 10.15 -4.24
C SER A 135 11.82 8.64 -4.52
N PHE A 136 10.69 8.05 -4.90
CA PHE A 136 10.62 6.63 -5.27
C PHE A 136 11.52 6.29 -6.46
N GLU A 137 11.62 7.19 -7.43
CA GLU A 137 12.54 7.03 -8.56
C GLU A 137 14.01 7.03 -8.09
N GLN A 138 14.41 8.05 -7.32
CA GLN A 138 15.80 8.19 -6.88
C GLN A 138 16.22 7.10 -5.89
N SER A 139 15.28 6.60 -5.10
CA SER A 139 15.51 5.49 -4.18
C SER A 139 15.44 4.12 -4.86
N GLY A 140 15.10 4.03 -6.16
CA GLY A 140 14.97 2.75 -6.87
C GLY A 140 13.84 1.88 -6.32
N LEU A 141 12.82 2.49 -5.73
CA LEU A 141 11.62 1.83 -5.21
C LEU A 141 10.50 1.75 -6.24
N ALA A 142 10.62 2.50 -7.34
CA ALA A 142 9.66 2.44 -8.43
C ALA A 142 9.45 0.98 -8.88
N ASN A 143 8.18 0.56 -8.95
CA ASN A 143 7.76 -0.77 -9.41
C ASN A 143 8.30 -1.95 -8.57
N SER A 144 8.68 -1.70 -7.32
CA SER A 144 9.33 -2.69 -6.45
C SER A 144 8.41 -3.34 -5.43
N LEU A 145 8.87 -4.46 -4.88
CA LEU A 145 8.28 -5.15 -3.74
C LEU A 145 8.98 -4.74 -2.44
N ILE A 146 8.21 -4.21 -1.51
CA ILE A 146 8.65 -3.79 -0.17
C ILE A 146 8.11 -4.78 0.84
N SER A 147 8.92 -5.14 1.82
CA SER A 147 8.50 -5.98 2.94
C SER A 147 8.50 -5.17 4.22
N VAL A 148 7.44 -5.34 4.99
CA VAL A 148 7.28 -4.79 6.34
C VAL A 148 7.54 -5.93 7.31
N THR A 149 8.31 -5.65 8.36
CA THR A 149 8.57 -6.60 9.42
C THR A 149 8.59 -5.89 10.76
N TRP A 150 8.07 -6.55 11.79
CA TRP A 150 8.16 -6.08 13.17
C TRP A 150 9.63 -6.00 13.61
N MET A 151 9.92 -5.03 14.47
CA MET A 151 11.22 -4.88 15.13
C MET A 151 11.22 -5.47 16.52
#